data_AF-A0A940U752-F1
#
_entry.id   AF-A0A940U752-F1
#
_cell.length_a   1.000
_cell.length_b   1.000
_cell.length_c   1.000
_cell.angle_alpha   90.00
_cell.angle_beta   90.00
_cell.angle_gamma   90.00
#
_symmetry.space_group_name_H-M   'P 1'
#
loop_
_entity.id
_entity.type
_entity.pdbx_description
1 polymer ?
#
loop_
_entity_poly.entity_id
_entity_poly.type
_entity_poly.pdbx_seq_one_letter_code
_entity_poly.pdbx_strand_id
1 'polypeptide(L)'
;MNLTTYRNRRTLFLGEVNSGKTTRTREMLLAVLREDEEGIALFDFAPEKIGGVGGKIFLAEEDRRRIWLESPRIVPPRLTAKTEEEAWELARGNFRRI
;
A
#
# COMPACT_ATOMS: atom_id res chain seq x y z
N MET A 1 -16.16 10.81 -4.27
CA MET A 1 -15.99 9.46 -4.86
C MET A 1 -17.25 8.69 -4.54
N ASN A 2 -17.87 7.98 -5.49
CA ASN A 2 -19.03 7.14 -5.19
C ASN A 2 -18.53 5.77 -4.69
N LEU A 3 -18.72 5.46 -3.41
CA LEU A 3 -18.21 4.24 -2.79
C LEU A 3 -19.02 2.99 -3.15
N THR A 4 -20.28 3.14 -3.56
CA THR A 4 -21.12 2.01 -4.01
C THR A 4 -20.51 1.27 -5.21
N THR A 5 -19.71 1.96 -6.03
CA THR A 5 -18.96 1.36 -7.14
C THR A 5 -17.89 0.35 -6.68
N TYR A 6 -17.38 0.48 -5.46
CA TYR A 6 -16.26 -0.31 -4.95
C TYR A 6 -16.67 -1.34 -3.89
N ARG A 7 -17.78 -1.13 -3.19
CA ARG A 7 -18.30 -2.06 -2.17
C ARG A 7 -18.53 -3.45 -2.78
N ASN A 8 -18.15 -4.50 -2.05
CA ASN A 8 -18.24 -5.90 -2.49
C ASN A 8 -17.53 -6.21 -3.81
N ARG A 9 -16.50 -5.41 -4.16
CA ARG A 9 -15.67 -5.64 -5.35
C ARG A 9 -14.20 -5.74 -4.98
N ARG A 10 -13.44 -6.36 -5.88
CA ARG A 10 -11.98 -6.29 -5.89
C ARG A 10 -11.57 -5.24 -6.91
N THR A 11 -10.84 -4.23 -6.46
CA THR A 11 -10.40 -3.13 -7.31
C THR A 11 -8.88 -3.13 -7.41
N LEU A 12 -8.37 -3.03 -8.64
CA LEU A 12 -6.94 -2.93 -8.92
C LEU A 12 -6.67 -1.60 -9.64
N PHE A 13 -5.84 -0.75 -9.05
CA PHE A 13 -5.36 0.46 -9.70
C PHE A 13 -4.08 0.16 -10.48
N LEU A 14 -4.13 0.30 -11.81
CA LEU A 14 -2.98 0.14 -12.70
C LEU A 14 -2.41 1.50 -13.11
N GLY A 15 -1.12 1.54 -13.40
CA GLY A 15 -0.44 2.73 -13.91
C GLY A 15 1.06 2.75 -13.62
N GLU A 16 1.76 3.67 -14.26
CA GLU A 16 3.22 3.84 -14.15
C GLU A 16 3.70 4.21 -12.75
N VAL A 17 5.01 4.06 -12.51
CA VAL A 17 5.62 4.52 -11.25
C VAL A 17 5.30 6.00 -11.03
N ASN A 18 4.97 6.37 -9.78
CA ASN A 18 4.58 7.73 -9.38
C ASN A 18 3.32 8.30 -10.05
N SER A 19 2.48 7.47 -10.67
CA SER A 19 1.20 7.89 -11.27
C SER A 19 0.07 8.21 -10.27
N GLY A 20 0.35 8.21 -8.95
CA GLY A 20 -0.66 8.51 -7.92
C GLY A 20 -1.48 7.33 -7.40
N LYS A 21 -1.09 6.07 -7.68
CA LYS A 21 -1.80 4.87 -7.16
C LYS A 21 -1.94 4.87 -5.63
N THR A 22 -0.87 5.20 -4.92
CA THR A 22 -0.85 5.32 -3.45
C THR A 22 -1.80 6.42 -2.98
N THR A 23 -1.76 7.59 -3.62
CA THR A 23 -2.67 8.72 -3.36
C THR A 23 -4.12 8.30 -3.56
N ARG A 24 -4.44 7.61 -4.67
CA ARG A 24 -5.80 7.17 -4.97
C ARG A 24 -6.32 6.14 -3.96
N THR A 25 -5.45 5.24 -3.53
CA THR A 25 -5.77 4.25 -2.47
C THR A 25 -6.07 4.97 -1.15
N ARG A 26 -5.28 5.98 -0.79
CA ARG A 26 -5.52 6.83 0.38
C ARG A 26 -6.84 7.61 0.28
N GLU A 27 -7.12 8.22 -0.86
CA GLU A 27 -8.40 8.94 -1.09
C GLU A 27 -9.61 8.02 -0.91
N MET A 28 -9.52 6.79 -1.42
CA MET A 28 -10.56 5.79 -1.25
C MET A 28 -10.73 5.41 0.23
N LEU A 29 -9.63 5.11 0.93
CA LEU A 29 -9.68 4.80 2.36
C LEU A 29 -10.32 5.94 3.18
N LEU A 30 -9.89 7.19 2.95
CA LEU A 30 -10.46 8.35 3.65
C LEU A 30 -11.92 8.58 3.31
N ALA A 31 -12.35 8.28 2.08
CA ALA A 31 -13.77 8.33 1.73
C ALA A 31 -14.56 7.28 2.52
N VAL A 32 -14.04 6.06 2.66
CA VAL A 32 -14.69 4.98 3.43
C VAL A 32 -14.80 5.35 4.90
N LEU A 33 -13.73 5.89 5.50
CA LEU A 33 -13.75 6.36 6.90
C LEU A 33 -14.73 7.52 7.14
N ARG A 34 -15.03 8.34 6.13
CA ARG A 34 -16.05 9.40 6.26
C ARG A 34 -17.49 8.89 6.27
N GLU A 35 -17.73 7.66 5.83
CA GLU A 35 -19.03 6.99 5.93
C GLU A 35 -19.17 6.21 7.24
N ASP A 36 -18.23 6.38 8.18
CA ASP A 36 -18.17 5.67 9.47
C ASP A 36 -18.16 4.14 9.35
N GLU A 37 -17.63 3.63 8.22
CA GLU A 37 -17.39 2.20 8.03
C GLU A 37 -16.29 1.72 8.98
N GLU A 38 -16.55 0.59 9.65
CA GLU A 38 -15.65 -0.02 10.63
C GLU A 38 -15.02 -1.32 10.10
N GLY A 39 -14.08 -1.89 10.85
CA GLY A 39 -13.47 -3.18 10.52
C GLY A 39 -12.52 -3.14 9.30
N ILE A 40 -12.00 -1.96 8.97
CA ILE A 40 -11.08 -1.79 7.83
C ILE A 40 -9.68 -2.25 8.23
N ALA A 41 -9.11 -3.14 7.40
CA ALA A 41 -7.70 -3.51 7.46
C ALA A 41 -6.95 -2.95 6.25
N LEU A 42 -5.86 -2.22 6.50
CA LEU A 42 -4.92 -1.74 5.50
C LEU A 42 -3.61 -2.51 5.64
N PHE A 43 -3.21 -3.18 4.56
CA PHE A 43 -1.89 -3.80 4.42
C PHE A 43 -1.05 -2.98 3.45
N ASP A 44 -0.09 -2.22 3.97
CA ASP A 44 0.78 -1.36 3.18
C ASP A 44 2.17 -1.98 2.98
N PHE A 45 2.26 -2.78 1.91
CA PHE A 45 3.51 -3.40 1.46
C PHE A 45 4.33 -2.51 0.52
N ALA A 46 4.02 -1.21 0.39
CA ALA A 46 4.91 -0.32 -0.34
C ALA A 46 6.29 -0.29 0.35
N PRO A 47 7.40 -0.24 -0.40
CA PRO A 47 8.71 -0.03 0.21
C PRO A 47 8.82 1.41 0.74
N GLU A 48 9.81 1.64 1.60
CA GLU A 48 10.27 3.01 1.85
C GLU A 48 10.71 3.68 0.55
N LYS A 49 10.66 5.01 0.52
CA LYS A 49 10.97 5.77 -0.70
C LYS A 49 12.46 5.64 -1.04
N ILE A 50 12.77 5.06 -2.20
CA ILE A 50 14.13 4.89 -2.71
C ILE A 50 14.19 5.49 -4.12
N GLY A 51 15.10 6.44 -4.35
CA GLY A 51 15.27 7.06 -5.68
C GLY A 51 14.00 7.70 -6.25
N GLY A 52 13.09 8.16 -5.38
CA GLY A 52 11.81 8.72 -5.78
C GLY A 52 10.68 7.70 -6.02
N VAL A 53 10.94 6.40 -5.88
CA VAL A 53 9.95 5.32 -6.07
C VAL A 53 9.54 4.73 -4.73
N GLY A 54 8.25 4.39 -4.60
CA GLY A 54 7.67 3.83 -3.37
C GLY A 54 7.15 4.92 -2.43
N GLY A 55 7.09 4.59 -1.13
CA GLY A 55 6.54 5.43 -0.09
C GLY A 55 5.28 4.84 0.54
N LYS A 56 5.29 4.77 1.87
CA LYS A 56 4.16 4.32 2.68
C LYS A 56 2.97 5.26 2.56
N ILE A 57 1.77 4.72 2.76
CA ILE A 57 0.55 5.50 2.91
C ILE A 57 0.62 6.26 4.23
N PHE A 58 0.55 7.59 4.14
CA PHE A 58 0.45 8.47 5.30
C PHE A 58 -1.02 8.72 5.66
N LEU A 59 -1.36 8.54 6.93
CA LEU A 59 -2.67 8.83 7.50
C LEU A 59 -2.52 9.78 8.68
N ALA A 60 -3.52 10.64 8.90
CA ALA A 60 -3.60 11.40 10.14
C ALA A 60 -3.77 10.43 11.31
N GLU A 61 -3.34 10.82 12.51
CA GLU A 61 -3.37 9.92 13.67
C GLU A 61 -4.79 9.50 14.05
N GLU A 62 -5.76 10.39 13.89
CA GLU A 62 -7.19 10.11 14.05
C GLU A 62 -7.67 9.00 13.10
N ASP A 63 -7.36 9.09 11.81
CA ASP A 63 -7.73 8.08 10.81
C ASP A 63 -7.02 6.74 11.09
N ARG A 64 -5.74 6.81 11.47
CA ARG A 64 -4.93 5.62 11.75
C ARG A 64 -5.51 4.81 12.91
N ARG A 65 -6.06 5.47 13.94
CA ARG A 65 -6.67 4.79 15.10
C ARG A 65 -7.97 4.06 14.77
N ARG A 66 -8.61 4.37 13.63
CA ARG A 66 -9.88 3.78 13.19
C ARG A 66 -9.73 2.50 12.38
N ILE A 67 -8.50 2.11 12.04
CA ILE A 67 -8.22 0.98 11.17
C ILE A 67 -7.19 0.05 11.78
N TRP A 68 -7.20 -1.20 11.35
CA TRP A 68 -6.05 -2.08 11.51
C TRP A 68 -5.03 -1.78 10.40
N LEU A 69 -3.79 -1.45 10.76
CA LEU A 69 -2.73 -1.14 9.78
C LEU A 69 -1.52 -2.04 9.99
N GLU A 70 -1.23 -2.85 8.99
CA GLU A 70 0.03 -3.61 8.87
C GLU A 70 0.90 -2.95 7.80
N SER A 71 2.09 -2.47 8.19
CA SER A 71 3.01 -1.77 7.28
C SER A 71 4.45 -2.19 7.56
N PRO A 72 4.82 -3.42 7.19
CA PRO A 72 6.14 -3.95 7.48
C PRO A 72 7.17 -3.29 6.58
N ARG A 73 8.44 -3.35 6.99
CA ARG A 73 9.54 -2.89 6.14
C ARG A 73 9.74 -3.86 4.97
N ILE A 74 9.58 -3.36 3.76
CA ILE A 74 9.75 -4.14 2.52
C ILE A 74 11.03 -3.69 1.81
N VAL A 75 11.91 -4.64 1.48
CA VAL A 75 13.04 -4.39 0.58
C VAL A 75 12.53 -4.51 -0.87
N PRO A 76 12.58 -3.47 -1.72
CA PRO A 76 12.00 -3.53 -3.06
C PRO A 76 12.92 -4.25 -4.05
N PRO A 77 12.66 -5.53 -4.39
CA PRO A 77 13.67 -6.33 -5.10
C PRO A 77 14.02 -5.77 -6.47
N ARG A 78 13.01 -5.28 -7.20
CA ARG A 78 13.16 -4.68 -8.53
C ARG A 78 13.94 -3.37 -8.55
N LEU A 79 14.10 -2.70 -7.41
CA LEU A 79 14.82 -1.43 -7.32
C LEU A 79 16.23 -1.58 -6.76
N THR A 80 16.47 -2.64 -5.98
CA THR A 80 17.74 -2.82 -5.26
C THR A 80 18.61 -3.95 -5.80
N ALA A 81 18.01 -4.99 -6.40
CA ALA A 81 18.76 -6.13 -6.91
C ALA A 81 19.53 -5.76 -8.19
N LYS A 82 20.69 -6.37 -8.38
CA LYS A 82 21.51 -6.28 -9.59
C LYS A 82 21.25 -7.44 -10.55
N THR A 83 20.68 -8.54 -10.05
CA THR A 83 20.38 -9.77 -10.80
C THR A 83 18.98 -10.27 -10.48
N GLU A 84 18.47 -11.16 -11.33
CA GLU A 84 17.17 -11.79 -11.11
C GLU A 84 17.19 -12.73 -9.90
N GLU A 85 18.27 -13.50 -9.72
CA GLU A 85 18.43 -14.39 -8.56
C GLU A 85 18.40 -13.60 -7.24
N GLU A 86 19.12 -12.48 -7.18
CA GLU A 86 19.11 -11.58 -6.03
C GLU A 86 17.71 -10.99 -5.79
N ALA A 87 16.99 -10.62 -6.84
CA ALA A 87 15.61 -10.13 -6.71
C ALA A 87 14.69 -11.19 -6.07
N TRP A 88 14.84 -12.45 -6.46
CA TRP A 88 14.10 -13.56 -5.86
C TRP A 88 14.47 -13.82 -4.41
N GLU A 89 15.76 -13.74 -4.06
CA GLU A 89 16.21 -13.86 -2.67
C GLU A 89 15.65 -12.77 -1.78
N LEU A 90 15.66 -11.51 -2.24
CA LEU A 90 15.05 -10.39 -1.53
C LEU A 90 13.54 -10.57 -1.36
N ALA A 91 12.85 -11.04 -2.40
CA ALA A 91 11.42 -11.33 -2.34
C ALA A 91 11.08 -12.44 -1.31
N ARG A 92 11.84 -13.55 -1.33
CA ARG A 92 11.72 -14.62 -0.32
C ARG A 92 12.03 -14.11 1.09
N GLY A 93 13.01 -13.23 1.21
CA GLY A 93 13.37 -12.57 2.46
C GLY A 93 12.22 -11.71 2.99
N ASN A 94 11.54 -10.94 2.15
CA ASN A 94 10.34 -10.19 2.56
C ASN A 94 9.24 -11.15 3.02
N PHE A 95 8.94 -12.20 2.25
CA PHE A 95 7.90 -13.17 2.60
C PHE A 95 8.08 -13.82 3.96
N ARG A 96 9.32 -14.12 4.37
CA ARG A 96 9.60 -14.72 5.70
C ARG A 96 9.42 -13.74 6.87
N ARG A 97 9.34 -12.44 6.60
CA ARG A 97 9.26 -11.37 7.62
C ARG A 97 7.85 -10.81 7.81
N ILE A 98 6.93 -11.18 6.93
CA ILE A 98 5.51 -10.81 6.96
C ILE A 98 4.73 -12.03 7.46
#